data_AF-A0A4Q3XSM0-F1
#
_entry.id   AF-A0A4Q3XSM0-F1
#
_cell.length_a   1.000
_cell.length_b   1.000
_cell.length_c   1.000
_cell.angle_alpha   90.00
_cell.angle_beta   90.00
_cell.angle_gamma   90.00
#
_symmetry.space_group_name_H-M   'P 1'
#
loop_
_entity.id
_entity.type
_entity.pdbx_description
1 polymer ?
#
loop_
_entity_poly.entity_id
_entity_poly.type
_entity_poly.pdbx_seq_one_letter_code
_entity_poly.pdbx_strand_id
1 'polypeptide(L)'
;MKQVEVMGVRVEMPTNKPIVILREADGNRCVPIWIGAPEAAAIAHVMEGVEPPRPLTHDLLLSVMETLGARLGHVDITSMDEGVFYAELVLADGRRIDARSSDAIALALRAEAPVYVDDSILEEIGVAMEFEEEDEVEKFREFLDNVSAEDFEDAGEESGGPEGGKD
;
A
#
# COMPACT_ATOMS: atom_id res chain seq x y z
N MET A 1 -12.02 1.09 8.14
CA MET A 1 -10.63 0.83 7.74
C MET A 1 -10.28 -0.64 7.96
N LYS A 2 -9.42 -1.17 7.11
CA LYS A 2 -8.87 -2.53 7.17
C LYS A 2 -7.36 -2.47 7.27
N GLN A 3 -6.78 -3.39 8.06
CA GLN A 3 -5.34 -3.53 8.12
C GLN A 3 -4.83 -4.14 6.81
N VAL A 4 -3.71 -3.64 6.32
CA VAL A 4 -3.06 -4.13 5.11
C VAL A 4 -1.59 -4.46 5.36
N GLU A 5 -1.06 -5.36 4.54
CA GLU A 5 0.34 -5.72 4.47
C GLU A 5 0.99 -5.10 3.23
N VAL A 6 2.19 -4.56 3.38
CA VAL A 6 2.96 -4.03 2.25
C VAL A 6 3.71 -5.18 1.60
N MET A 7 3.23 -5.61 0.43
CA MET A 7 3.75 -6.81 -0.24
C MET A 7 5.07 -6.56 -0.98
N GLY A 8 5.29 -5.32 -1.44
CA GLY A 8 6.53 -4.96 -2.13
C GLY A 8 6.37 -3.79 -3.10
N VAL A 9 7.52 -3.39 -3.64
CA VAL A 9 7.63 -2.46 -4.75
C VAL A 9 7.93 -3.22 -6.04
N ARG A 10 7.26 -2.86 -7.14
CA ARG A 10 7.49 -3.38 -8.49
C ARG A 10 7.62 -2.23 -9.48
N VAL A 11 8.04 -2.55 -10.70
CA VAL A 11 8.12 -1.61 -11.81
C VAL A 11 7.23 -2.14 -12.92
N GLU A 12 6.20 -1.38 -13.25
CA GLU A 12 5.31 -1.68 -14.36
C GLU A 12 6.04 -1.53 -15.70
N MET A 13 5.86 -2.51 -16.58
CA MET A 13 6.37 -2.47 -17.95
C MET A 13 5.22 -2.23 -18.94
N PRO A 14 5.42 -1.43 -20.00
CA PRO A 14 6.67 -0.80 -20.44
C PRO A 14 6.92 0.60 -19.85
N THR A 15 6.01 1.14 -19.04
CA THR A 15 6.04 2.55 -18.58
C THR A 15 7.20 2.84 -17.62
N ASN A 16 7.80 1.81 -17.02
CA ASN A 16 8.79 1.87 -15.96
C ASN A 16 8.33 2.67 -14.73
N LYS A 17 7.02 2.67 -14.45
CA LYS A 17 6.47 3.34 -13.27
C LYS A 17 6.53 2.40 -12.06
N PRO A 18 7.07 2.86 -10.91
CA PRO A 18 7.04 2.06 -9.69
C PRO A 18 5.64 1.96 -9.09
N ILE A 19 5.30 0.78 -8.57
CA ILE A 19 4.05 0.47 -7.87
C ILE A 19 4.39 -0.15 -6.53
N VAL A 20 3.74 0.30 -5.44
CA VAL A 20 3.68 -0.45 -4.18
C VAL A 20 2.33 -1.15 -4.06
N ILE A 21 2.34 -2.40 -3.61
CA ILE A 21 1.12 -3.20 -3.50
C ILE A 21 0.79 -3.46 -2.03
N LEU A 22 -0.45 -3.19 -1.67
CA LEU A 22 -1.00 -3.45 -0.34
C LEU A 22 -1.98 -4.62 -0.41
N ARG A 23 -1.92 -5.55 0.53
CA ARG A 23 -2.85 -6.69 0.64
C ARG A 23 -3.68 -6.57 1.91
N GLU A 24 -5.00 -6.72 1.82
CA GLU A 24 -5.86 -6.83 3.00
C GLU A 24 -5.43 -8.01 3.87
N ALA A 25 -5.11 -7.77 5.15
CA ALA A 25 -4.49 -8.78 6.01
C ALA A 25 -5.39 -9.98 6.29
N ASP A 26 -6.69 -9.73 6.48
CA ASP A 26 -7.71 -10.77 6.73
C ASP A 26 -8.54 -11.10 5.46
N GLY A 27 -8.00 -10.79 4.28
CA GLY A 27 -8.71 -10.89 3.02
C GLY A 27 -7.78 -11.19 1.86
N ASN A 28 -8.33 -11.11 0.67
CA ASN A 28 -7.62 -11.47 -0.55
C ASN A 28 -7.56 -10.31 -1.56
N ARG A 29 -8.03 -9.13 -1.16
CA ARG A 29 -8.00 -7.91 -1.97
C ARG A 29 -6.63 -7.25 -1.90
N CYS A 30 -6.17 -6.75 -3.04
CA CYS A 30 -4.97 -5.93 -3.14
C CYS A 30 -5.26 -4.56 -3.76
N VAL A 31 -4.50 -3.57 -3.30
CA VAL A 31 -4.57 -2.18 -3.76
C VAL A 31 -3.19 -1.80 -4.31
N PRO A 32 -3.08 -1.50 -5.62
CA PRO A 32 -1.87 -0.93 -6.20
C PRO A 32 -1.82 0.59 -5.94
N ILE A 33 -0.63 1.11 -5.64
CA ILE A 33 -0.39 2.55 -5.54
C ILE A 33 0.85 2.88 -6.36
N TRP A 34 0.67 3.64 -7.44
CA TRP A 34 1.79 4.18 -8.22
C TRP A 34 2.52 5.26 -7.42
N ILE A 35 3.85 5.17 -7.38
CA ILE A 35 4.71 6.07 -6.63
C ILE A 35 5.92 6.51 -7.46
N GLY A 36 6.58 7.59 -7.03
CA GLY A 36 7.80 8.04 -7.67
C GLY A 36 8.97 7.10 -7.40
N ALA A 37 9.99 7.14 -8.28
CA ALA A 37 11.22 6.37 -8.10
C ALA A 37 11.96 6.63 -6.77
N PRO A 38 12.06 7.88 -6.26
CA PRO A 38 12.66 8.13 -4.94
C PRO A 38 11.88 7.46 -3.80
N GLU A 39 10.55 7.51 -3.86
CA GLU A 39 9.66 6.89 -2.87
C GLU A 39 9.76 5.36 -2.91
N ALA A 40 9.76 4.78 -4.11
CA ALA A 40 9.98 3.37 -4.35
C ALA A 40 11.30 2.87 -3.75
N ALA A 41 12.40 3.61 -3.97
CA ALA A 41 13.69 3.28 -3.38
C ALA A 41 13.66 3.35 -1.83
N ALA A 42 12.96 4.34 -1.26
CA ALA A 42 12.85 4.49 0.19
C ALA A 42 12.09 3.32 0.84
N ILE A 43 11.05 2.79 0.18
CA ILE A 43 10.30 1.61 0.62
C ILE A 43 11.14 0.33 0.41
N ALA A 44 11.75 0.16 -0.77
CA ALA A 44 12.55 -1.02 -1.09
C ALA A 44 13.71 -1.22 -0.09
N HIS A 45 14.45 -0.16 0.26
CA HIS A 45 15.57 -0.25 1.21
C HIS A 45 15.18 -0.83 2.57
N VAL A 46 14.01 -0.44 3.12
CA VAL A 46 13.56 -0.97 4.42
C VAL A 46 13.06 -2.41 4.28
N MET A 47 12.37 -2.75 3.19
CA MET A 47 11.90 -4.11 2.95
C MET A 47 13.04 -5.11 2.70
N GLU A 48 14.15 -4.66 2.12
CA GLU A 48 15.36 -5.45 1.93
C GLU A 48 16.19 -5.59 3.22
N GLY A 49 15.81 -4.90 4.31
CA GLY A 49 16.55 -4.90 5.56
C GLY A 49 17.93 -4.24 5.47
N VAL A 50 18.12 -3.34 4.49
CA VAL A 50 19.41 -2.67 4.27
C VAL A 50 19.54 -1.54 5.29
N GLU A 51 20.47 -1.70 6.24
CA GLU A 51 20.79 -0.66 7.20
C GLU A 51 21.81 0.33 6.59
N PRO A 52 21.44 1.61 6.39
CA PRO A 52 22.32 2.59 5.79
C PRO A 52 23.39 3.06 6.79
N PRO A 53 24.60 3.44 6.34
CA PRO A 53 25.67 3.91 7.22
C PRO A 53 25.35 5.24 7.94
N ARG A 54 24.33 5.97 7.47
CA ARG A 54 23.79 7.20 8.05
C ARG A 54 22.27 7.19 7.91
N PRO A 55 21.51 7.78 8.86
CA PRO A 55 20.07 7.87 8.76
C PRO A 55 19.63 8.55 7.46
N LEU A 56 18.70 7.93 6.74
CA LEU A 56 18.00 8.53 5.60
C LEU A 56 16.87 9.44 6.09
N THR A 57 16.14 10.05 5.15
CA THR A 57 15.10 11.04 5.46
C THR A 57 14.02 10.51 6.41
N HIS A 58 13.50 9.32 6.17
CA HIS A 58 12.46 8.72 7.01
C HIS A 58 13.00 8.30 8.39
N ASP A 59 14.25 7.82 8.45
CA ASP A 59 14.91 7.48 9.72
C ASP A 59 15.14 8.74 10.58
N LEU A 60 15.57 9.84 9.94
CA LEU A 60 15.71 11.15 10.56
C LEU A 60 14.36 11.65 11.11
N LEU A 61 13.27 11.52 10.34
CA LEU A 61 11.95 11.96 10.77
C LEU A 61 11.45 11.18 12.00
N LEU A 62 11.61 9.85 12.00
CA LEU A 62 11.29 9.04 13.18
C LEU A 62 12.13 9.44 14.41
N SER A 63 13.42 9.71 14.21
CA SER A 63 14.31 10.17 15.28
C SER A 63 13.88 11.54 15.84
N VAL A 64 13.43 12.45 14.97
CA VAL A 64 12.88 13.76 15.37
C VAL A 64 11.60 13.59 16.18
N MET A 65 10.68 12.74 15.73
CA MET A 65 9.44 12.45 16.45
C MET A 65 9.73 11.91 17.85
N GLU A 66 10.61 10.91 17.95
CA GLU A 66 11.00 10.30 19.22
C GLU A 66 11.64 11.33 20.17
N THR A 67 12.56 12.15 19.66
CA THR A 67 13.24 13.21 20.44
C THR A 67 12.24 14.23 20.99
N LEU A 68 11.15 14.49 20.27
CA LEU A 68 10.08 15.40 20.69
C LEU A 68 9.00 14.70 21.56
N GLY A 69 9.19 13.43 21.91
CA GLY A 69 8.27 12.66 22.75
C GLY A 69 7.03 12.15 22.01
N ALA A 70 7.08 12.07 20.69
CA ALA A 70 6.04 11.47 19.85
C ALA A 70 6.45 10.09 19.35
N ARG A 71 5.47 9.23 19.10
CA ARG A 71 5.66 7.91 18.49
C ARG A 71 4.59 7.69 17.43
N LEU A 72 4.98 7.14 16.27
CA LEU A 72 4.03 6.69 15.26
C LEU A 72 3.26 5.48 15.80
N GLY A 73 1.94 5.57 15.87
CA GLY A 73 1.08 4.48 16.30
C GLY A 73 0.69 3.57 15.13
N HIS A 74 0.19 4.17 14.06
CA HIS A 74 -0.17 3.52 12.79
C HIS A 74 -0.29 4.59 11.70
N VAL A 75 -0.52 4.16 10.47
CA VAL A 75 -0.87 5.06 9.36
C VAL A 75 -2.22 4.67 8.77
N ASP A 76 -3.00 5.68 8.40
CA ASP A 76 -4.29 5.53 7.73
C ASP A 76 -4.14 6.03 6.29
N ILE A 77 -4.46 5.21 5.28
CA ILE A 77 -4.69 5.67 3.90
C ILE A 77 -6.18 5.95 3.79
N THR A 78 -6.53 7.22 3.78
CA THR A 78 -7.86 7.71 4.16
C THR A 78 -8.80 7.93 2.99
N SER A 79 -8.27 8.32 1.83
CA SER A 79 -9.06 8.54 0.62
C SER A 79 -8.22 8.45 -0.64
N MET A 80 -8.90 8.28 -1.78
CA MET A 80 -8.35 8.39 -3.12
C MET A 80 -9.19 9.38 -3.91
N ASP A 81 -8.56 10.26 -4.67
CA ASP A 81 -9.22 11.16 -5.62
C ASP A 81 -8.41 11.19 -6.92
N GLU A 82 -9.03 10.79 -8.03
CA GLU A 82 -8.38 10.69 -9.36
C GLU A 82 -7.00 9.96 -9.32
N GLY A 83 -6.93 8.86 -8.56
CA GLY A 83 -5.71 8.05 -8.39
C GLY A 83 -4.68 8.64 -7.42
N VAL A 84 -4.97 9.79 -6.79
CA VAL A 84 -4.13 10.41 -5.76
C VAL A 84 -4.57 9.92 -4.38
N PHE A 85 -3.68 9.21 -3.70
CA PHE A 85 -3.93 8.68 -2.35
C PHE A 85 -3.51 9.65 -1.27
N TYR A 86 -4.40 9.85 -0.31
CA TYR A 86 -4.18 10.66 0.89
C TYR A 86 -3.96 9.74 2.09
N ALA A 87 -3.07 10.14 2.98
CA ALA A 87 -2.79 9.38 4.19
C ALA A 87 -2.54 10.29 5.39
N GLU A 88 -2.68 9.71 6.58
CA GLU A 88 -2.36 10.36 7.84
C GLU A 88 -1.41 9.48 8.65
N LEU A 89 -0.39 10.11 9.23
CA LEU A 89 0.38 9.52 10.32
C LEU A 89 -0.42 9.69 11.61
N VAL A 90 -0.86 8.59 12.22
CA VAL A 90 -1.59 8.62 13.48
C VAL A 90 -0.61 8.35 14.62
N LEU A 91 -0.34 9.38 15.41
CA LEU A 91 0.57 9.28 16.54
C LEU A 91 -0.09 8.55 17.71
N ALA A 92 0.72 7.96 18.59
CA ALA A 92 0.25 7.22 19.76
C ALA A 92 -0.58 8.06 20.76
N ASP A 93 -0.46 9.40 20.70
CA ASP A 93 -1.26 10.33 21.50
C ASP A 93 -2.52 10.85 20.78
N GLY A 94 -2.83 10.30 19.61
CA GLY A 94 -4.01 10.61 18.80
C GLY A 94 -3.86 11.82 17.88
N ARG A 95 -2.71 12.53 17.89
CA ARG A 95 -2.45 13.57 16.89
C ARG A 95 -2.31 12.95 15.50
N ARG A 96 -2.78 13.67 14.49
CA ARG A 96 -2.77 13.27 13.08
C ARG A 96 -1.93 14.24 12.26
N ILE A 97 -1.15 13.71 11.32
CA ILE A 97 -0.30 14.49 10.42
C ILE A 97 -0.59 14.05 9.00
N ASP A 98 -1.04 14.98 8.16
CA ASP A 98 -1.25 14.75 6.72
C ASP A 98 0.05 14.32 6.03
N ALA A 99 -0.04 13.31 5.16
CA ALA A 99 1.08 12.72 4.46
C ALA A 99 0.65 12.13 3.10
N ARG A 100 1.60 12.07 2.17
CA ARG A 100 1.45 11.20 0.99
C ARG A 100 1.46 9.74 1.44
N SER A 101 0.65 8.90 0.81
CA SER A 101 0.59 7.46 1.11
C SER A 101 1.97 6.79 1.05
N SER A 102 2.81 7.17 0.08
CA SER A 102 4.18 6.66 -0.06
C SER A 102 5.08 6.95 1.14
N ASP A 103 5.01 8.16 1.71
CA ASP A 103 5.80 8.54 2.87
C ASP A 103 5.26 7.85 4.14
N ALA A 104 3.94 7.76 4.26
CA ALA A 104 3.28 7.05 5.35
C ALA A 104 3.68 5.57 5.39
N ILE A 105 3.64 4.88 4.24
CA ILE A 105 4.09 3.49 4.10
C ILE A 105 5.56 3.35 4.47
N ALA A 106 6.44 4.23 3.95
CA ALA A 106 7.88 4.18 4.23
C ALA A 106 8.22 4.36 5.72
N LEU A 107 7.45 5.21 6.44
CA LEU A 107 7.59 5.39 7.89
C LEU A 107 7.01 4.22 8.67
N ALA A 108 5.85 3.71 8.27
CA ALA A 108 5.20 2.58 8.93
C ALA A 108 6.09 1.34 8.93
N LEU A 109 6.70 1.02 7.78
CA LEU A 109 7.64 -0.09 7.65
C LEU A 109 8.86 0.04 8.57
N ARG A 110 9.42 1.25 8.70
CA ARG A 110 10.59 1.52 9.56
C ARG A 110 10.26 1.52 11.05
N ALA A 111 9.05 1.98 11.38
CA ALA A 111 8.57 2.04 12.76
C ALA A 111 7.92 0.72 13.21
N GLU A 112 7.82 -0.27 12.32
CA GLU A 112 7.03 -1.50 12.50
C GLU A 112 5.58 -1.17 12.94
N ALA A 113 5.02 -0.11 12.37
CA ALA A 113 3.68 0.37 12.68
C ALA A 113 2.66 -0.22 11.68
N PRO A 114 1.44 -0.54 12.12
CA PRO A 114 0.39 -1.02 11.23
C PRO A 114 0.02 0.01 10.15
N VAL A 115 -0.34 -0.49 8.97
CA VAL A 115 -0.92 0.28 7.86
C VAL A 115 -2.38 -0.08 7.73
N TYR A 116 -3.25 0.92 7.66
CA TYR A 116 -4.69 0.75 7.42
C TYR A 116 -5.10 1.46 6.12
N VAL A 117 -6.08 0.90 5.45
CA VAL A 117 -6.71 1.47 4.25
C VAL A 117 -8.20 1.63 4.52
N ASP A 118 -8.79 2.73 4.07
CA ASP A 118 -10.24 2.92 4.16
C ASP A 118 -11.00 1.84 3.36
N ASP A 119 -12.15 1.40 3.88
CA ASP A 119 -12.95 0.37 3.22
C ASP A 119 -13.39 0.84 1.83
N SER A 120 -13.66 2.15 1.65
CA SER A 120 -14.10 2.68 0.36
C SER A 120 -13.06 2.49 -0.74
N ILE A 121 -11.77 2.60 -0.41
CA ILE A 121 -10.67 2.39 -1.37
C ILE A 121 -10.60 0.91 -1.77
N LEU A 122 -10.76 0.00 -0.80
CA LEU A 122 -10.78 -1.44 -1.05
C LEU A 122 -12.02 -1.89 -1.85
N GLU A 123 -13.14 -1.19 -1.69
CA GLU A 123 -14.36 -1.42 -2.46
C GLU A 123 -14.27 -0.85 -3.88
N GLU A 124 -13.60 0.28 -4.06
CA GLU A 124 -13.50 0.98 -5.34
C GLU A 124 -12.47 0.35 -6.28
N ILE A 125 -11.28 -0.01 -5.77
CA ILE A 125 -10.15 -0.47 -6.60
C ILE A 125 -9.48 -1.76 -6.07
N GLY A 126 -10.03 -2.37 -5.03
CA GLY A 126 -9.47 -3.58 -4.46
C GLY A 126 -9.67 -4.77 -5.40
N VAL A 127 -8.58 -5.33 -5.92
CA VAL A 127 -8.62 -6.52 -6.78
C VAL A 127 -8.50 -7.78 -5.94
N ALA A 128 -9.52 -8.64 -5.98
CA ALA A 128 -9.49 -9.92 -5.31
C ALA A 128 -8.53 -10.89 -6.02
N MET A 129 -7.59 -11.47 -5.29
CA MET A 129 -6.70 -12.51 -5.77
C MET A 129 -6.91 -13.81 -4.99
N GLU A 130 -6.99 -14.93 -5.68
CA GLU A 130 -7.00 -16.24 -5.00
C GLU A 130 -5.56 -16.66 -4.69
N PHE A 131 -5.12 -16.42 -3.46
CA PHE A 131 -3.88 -17.00 -2.94
C PHE A 131 -4.20 -18.36 -2.31
N GLU A 132 -3.71 -19.45 -2.91
CA GLU A 132 -3.70 -20.75 -2.22
C GLU A 132 -2.54 -20.76 -1.21
N GLU A 133 -2.87 -21.02 0.07
CA GLU A 133 -2.07 -20.79 1.28
C GLU A 133 -0.63 -21.34 1.30
N GLU A 134 -0.22 -22.22 0.38
CA GLU A 134 1.10 -22.87 0.39
C GLU A 134 2.12 -22.28 -0.62
N ASP A 135 1.71 -21.43 -1.57
CA ASP A 135 2.59 -20.83 -2.61
C ASP A 135 2.34 -19.31 -2.82
N GLU A 136 1.92 -18.60 -1.77
CA GLU A 136 1.41 -17.22 -1.89
C GLU A 136 2.40 -16.24 -2.53
N VAL A 137 3.70 -16.34 -2.22
CA VAL A 137 4.70 -15.38 -2.69
C VAL A 137 5.08 -15.59 -4.16
N GLU A 138 5.10 -16.85 -4.61
CA GLU A 138 5.47 -17.19 -6.00
C GLU A 138 4.28 -16.97 -6.94
N LYS A 139 3.07 -17.38 -6.55
CA LYS A 139 1.83 -17.07 -7.29
C LYS A 139 1.53 -15.58 -7.34
N PHE A 140 1.79 -14.83 -6.27
CA PHE A 140 1.69 -13.37 -6.28
C PHE A 140 2.73 -12.74 -7.22
N ARG A 141 3.96 -13.26 -7.26
CA ARG A 141 4.97 -12.79 -8.22
C ARG A 141 4.55 -13.06 -9.67
N GLU A 142 4.04 -14.26 -9.97
CA GLU A 142 3.55 -14.62 -11.30
C GLU A 142 2.32 -13.81 -11.72
N PHE A 143 1.40 -13.52 -10.80
CA PHE A 143 0.28 -12.61 -11.07
C PHE A 143 0.79 -11.24 -11.48
N LEU A 144 1.70 -10.65 -10.71
CA LEU A 144 2.25 -9.32 -11.00
C LEU A 144 3.05 -9.25 -12.30
N ASP A 145 3.65 -10.35 -12.74
CA ASP A 145 4.34 -10.43 -14.04
C ASP A 145 3.35 -10.43 -15.22
N ASN A 146 2.08 -10.79 -14.99
CA ASN A 146 1.04 -10.89 -16.00
C ASN A 146 -0.03 -9.80 -15.92
N VAL A 147 0.00 -8.96 -14.89
CA VAL A 147 -1.03 -7.95 -14.64
C VAL A 147 -0.51 -6.58 -15.08
N SER A 148 -1.24 -5.98 -16.00
CA SER A 148 -1.00 -4.65 -16.54
C SER A 148 -1.80 -3.60 -15.76
N ALA A 149 -1.47 -2.32 -15.95
CA ALA A 149 -2.26 -1.21 -15.39
C ALA A 149 -3.75 -1.30 -15.75
N GLU A 150 -4.06 -1.78 -16.96
CA GLU A 150 -5.43 -1.86 -17.49
C GLU A 150 -6.28 -2.89 -16.71
N ASP A 151 -5.67 -3.96 -16.21
CA ASP A 151 -6.37 -4.98 -15.41
C ASP A 151 -6.84 -4.46 -14.04
N PHE A 152 -6.24 -3.37 -13.54
CA PHE A 152 -6.70 -2.68 -12.33
C PHE A 152 -7.76 -1.62 -12.61
N GLU A 153 -7.93 -1.19 -13.86
CA GLU A 153 -8.98 -0.25 -14.28
C GLU A 153 -10.27 -1.00 -14.63
N ASP A 154 -10.19 -2.20 -15.24
CA ASP A 154 -11.34 -2.98 -15.70
C ASP A 154 -12.08 -3.76 -14.58
N ALA A 155 -11.44 -4.02 -13.43
CA ALA A 155 -12.07 -4.72 -12.30
C ALA A 155 -13.22 -3.92 -11.64
N GLY A 156 -13.37 -2.64 -11.95
CA GLY A 156 -14.48 -1.79 -11.50
C GLY A 156 -15.79 -1.95 -12.29
N GLU A 157 -15.79 -2.64 -13.44
CA GLU A 157 -16.98 -2.74 -14.31
C GLU A 157 -17.79 -4.04 -14.14
N GLU A 158 -17.25 -5.11 -13.52
CA GLU A 158 -17.98 -6.36 -13.29
C GLU A 158 -18.77 -6.35 -11.96
N SER A 159 -19.67 -5.39 -11.79
CA SER A 159 -20.80 -5.50 -10.85
C SER A 159 -22.16 -5.37 -11.55
N GLY A 160 -22.28 -6.01 -12.72
CA GLY A 160 -23.56 -6.27 -13.37
C GLY A 160 -24.23 -7.52 -12.78
N GLY A 161 -25.13 -7.33 -11.81
CA GLY A 161 -25.91 -8.41 -11.21
C GLY A 161 -26.69 -9.26 -12.24
N PRO A 162 -27.04 -10.52 -11.92
CA PRO A 162 -27.71 -11.40 -12.87
C PRO A 162 -29.11 -10.86 -13.17
N GLU A 163 -29.32 -10.34 -14.39
CA GLU A 163 -30.66 -10.04 -14.87
C GLU A 163 -31.48 -11.32 -14.94
N GLY A 164 -32.65 -11.25 -14.32
CA GLY A 164 -33.53 -12.37 -14.09
C GLY A 164 -34.02 -13.02 -15.38
N GLY A 165 -34.09 -14.34 -15.33
CA GLY A 165 -34.82 -15.11 -16.32
C GLY A 165 -36.27 -14.66 -16.40
N LYS A 166 -36.79 -14.63 -17.64
CA LYS A 166 -38.21 -14.72 -17.95
C LYS A 166 -38.38 -15.45 -19.27
N ASP A 167 -39.13 -16.55 -19.16
CA ASP A 167 -40.11 -17.15 -20.09
C ASP A 167 -39.73 -17.41 -21.55
#